data_AF-A0A166I1P2-F1
#
_entry.id   AF-A0A166I1P2-F1
#
_cell.length_a   1.000
_cell.length_b   1.000
_cell.length_c   1.000
_cell.angle_alpha   90.00
_cell.angle_beta   90.00
_cell.angle_gamma   90.00
#
_symmetry.space_group_name_H-M   'P 1'
#
loop_
_entity.id
_entity.type
_entity.pdbx_description
1 polymer ?
#
loop_
_entity_poly.entity_id
_entity_poly.type
_entity_poly.pdbx_seq_one_letter_code
_entity_poly.pdbx_strand_id
1 'polypeptide(L)'
;MKETVAAAASGGAATSRRKQVTHRGVFTKELKSLMYGFGDDRNPGNDTVNVMEEILIEFITDVCHTAAGPGKKVRLSLEDLRRALSRPADAKKLARMEELLFMQEDIKRARAQVPDLPT
;
A
#
# COMPACT_ATOMS: atom_id res chain seq x y z
N MET A 1 6.71 -31.61 61.30
CA MET A 1 8.06 -31.43 60.72
C MET A 1 8.13 -32.13 59.38
N LYS A 2 8.08 -31.38 58.29
CA LYS A 2 8.71 -31.65 56.98
C LYS A 2 8.49 -30.42 56.11
N GLU A 3 9.58 -29.70 55.91
CA GLU A 3 9.76 -28.49 55.11
C GLU A 3 9.71 -28.76 53.60
N THR A 4 9.35 -27.68 52.88
CA THR A 4 9.77 -27.23 51.53
C THR A 4 9.57 -28.18 50.35
N VAL A 5 9.10 -27.72 49.18
CA VAL A 5 9.84 -26.86 48.22
C VAL A 5 8.88 -25.92 47.46
N ALA A 6 9.29 -24.65 47.35
CA ALA A 6 8.70 -23.64 46.50
C ALA A 6 9.07 -23.88 45.03
N ALA A 7 8.07 -23.91 44.14
CA ALA A 7 8.27 -23.89 42.69
C ALA A 7 8.34 -22.44 42.21
N ALA A 8 9.50 -22.03 41.70
CA ALA A 8 9.70 -20.74 41.05
C ALA A 8 8.92 -20.70 39.72
N ALA A 9 7.95 -19.80 39.62
CA ALA A 9 7.31 -19.47 38.36
C ALA A 9 8.28 -18.60 37.54
N SER A 10 8.99 -19.20 36.59
CA SER A 10 9.75 -18.45 35.58
C SER A 10 8.77 -17.81 34.60
N GLY A 11 8.69 -16.48 34.64
CA GLY A 11 7.90 -15.68 33.71
C GLY A 11 8.28 -15.93 32.26
N GLY A 12 7.36 -16.52 31.50
CA GLY A 12 7.39 -16.47 30.05
C GLY A 12 6.85 -15.12 29.59
N ALA A 13 7.73 -14.17 29.31
CA ALA A 13 7.37 -12.97 28.58
C ALA A 13 6.87 -13.40 27.19
N ALA A 14 5.55 -13.34 27.00
CA ALA A 14 4.93 -13.49 25.70
C ALA A 14 5.34 -12.28 24.84
N THR A 15 6.49 -12.38 24.18
CA THR A 15 6.81 -11.50 23.06
C THR A 15 5.72 -11.69 22.03
N SER A 16 4.79 -10.73 21.98
CA SER A 16 3.79 -10.60 20.94
C SER A 16 4.55 -10.56 19.61
N ARG A 17 4.61 -11.71 18.95
CA ARG A 17 5.25 -11.88 17.65
C ARG A 17 4.39 -11.08 16.68
N ARG A 18 4.74 -9.80 16.48
CA ARG A 18 4.05 -8.90 15.56
C ARG A 18 3.99 -9.61 14.22
N LYS A 19 2.80 -10.13 13.87
CA LYS A 19 2.58 -10.92 12.66
C LYS A 19 3.03 -10.04 11.50
N GLN A 20 4.15 -10.40 10.89
CA GLN A 20 4.66 -9.69 9.72
C GLN A 20 3.56 -9.78 8.66
N VAL A 21 3.00 -8.63 8.30
CA VAL A 21 1.94 -8.58 7.29
C VAL A 21 2.58 -9.01 5.98
N THR A 22 2.22 -10.18 5.48
CA THR A 22 2.67 -10.67 4.18
C THR A 22 1.79 -10.01 3.12
N HIS A 23 2.36 -9.12 2.31
CA HIS A 23 1.66 -8.46 1.22
C HIS A 23 1.52 -9.33 -0.05
N ARG A 24 2.04 -10.57 -0.02
CA ARG A 24 1.90 -11.54 -1.13
C ARG A 24 0.46 -11.96 -1.32
N GLY A 25 0.03 -12.03 -2.58
CA GLY A 25 -1.30 -12.46 -2.97
C GLY A 25 -2.37 -11.39 -2.90
N VAL A 26 -2.03 -10.15 -2.52
CA VAL A 26 -3.01 -9.06 -2.33
C VAL A 26 -3.44 -8.47 -3.66
N PHE A 27 -2.55 -8.46 -4.66
CA PHE A 27 -2.78 -7.82 -5.95
C PHE A 27 -2.88 -8.81 -7.11
N THR A 28 -2.80 -10.11 -6.88
CA THR A 28 -2.69 -11.12 -7.94
C THR A 28 -3.78 -11.00 -9.02
N LYS A 29 -5.03 -10.71 -8.65
CA LYS A 29 -6.15 -10.64 -9.59
C LYS A 29 -6.10 -9.36 -10.44
N GLU A 30 -5.89 -8.22 -9.78
CA GLU A 30 -5.83 -6.90 -10.39
C GLU A 30 -4.58 -6.76 -11.25
N LEU A 31 -3.45 -7.30 -10.77
CA LEU A 31 -2.16 -7.28 -11.45
C LEU A 31 -2.21 -8.07 -12.76
N LYS A 32 -2.85 -9.25 -12.79
CA LYS A 32 -3.06 -10.00 -14.05
C LYS A 32 -3.83 -9.19 -15.08
N SER A 33 -4.90 -8.51 -14.66
CA SER A 33 -5.69 -7.63 -15.55
C SER A 33 -4.86 -6.45 -16.04
N LEU A 34 -4.03 -5.88 -15.18
CA LEU A 34 -3.16 -4.76 -15.51
C LEU A 34 -2.06 -5.17 -16.49
N MET A 35 -1.41 -6.31 -16.27
CA MET A 35 -0.38 -6.88 -17.16
C MET A 35 -0.93 -7.07 -18.57
N TYR A 36 -2.12 -7.68 -18.70
CA TYR A 36 -2.80 -7.79 -19.99
C TYR A 36 -3.11 -6.43 -20.62
N GLY A 37 -3.56 -5.45 -19.82
CA GLY A 37 -3.79 -4.07 -20.28
C GLY A 37 -2.54 -3.36 -20.81
N PHE A 38 -1.35 -3.79 -20.38
CA PHE A 38 -0.05 -3.33 -20.88
C PHE A 38 0.52 -4.21 -22.02
N GLY A 39 -0.23 -5.21 -22.48
CA GLY A 39 0.12 -6.05 -23.63
C GLY A 39 0.74 -7.40 -23.30
N ASP A 40 0.72 -7.83 -22.03
CA ASP A 40 1.10 -9.20 -21.64
C ASP A 40 0.02 -10.22 -22.03
N ASP A 41 0.28 -11.51 -21.82
CA ASP A 41 -0.67 -12.59 -22.08
C ASP A 41 -1.92 -12.48 -21.19
N ARG A 42 -3.05 -13.02 -21.68
CA ARG A 42 -4.32 -13.04 -20.92
C ARG A 42 -4.21 -13.88 -19.64
N ASN A 43 -3.35 -14.89 -19.63
CA ASN A 43 -3.10 -15.76 -18.49
C ASN A 43 -1.58 -15.89 -18.25
N PRO A 44 -0.94 -14.83 -17.71
CA PRO A 44 0.49 -14.83 -17.47
C PRO A 44 0.86 -15.88 -16.42
N GLY A 45 2.07 -16.43 -16.54
CA GLY A 45 2.60 -17.44 -15.62
C GLY A 45 2.59 -16.94 -14.17
N ASN A 46 2.28 -17.84 -13.23
CA ASN A 46 2.20 -17.46 -11.82
C ASN A 46 3.53 -16.91 -11.28
N ASP A 47 4.67 -17.43 -11.76
CA ASP A 47 5.99 -16.95 -11.37
C ASP A 47 6.21 -15.49 -11.81
N THR A 48 5.81 -15.14 -13.03
CA THR A 48 5.87 -13.75 -13.53
C THR A 48 4.99 -12.83 -12.69
N VAL A 49 3.77 -13.26 -12.37
CA VAL A 49 2.84 -12.47 -11.55
C VAL A 49 3.39 -12.26 -10.14
N ASN A 50 4.01 -13.28 -9.55
CA ASN A 50 4.64 -13.17 -8.23
C ASN A 50 5.80 -12.18 -8.24
N VAL A 51 6.68 -12.23 -9.25
CA VAL A 51 7.79 -11.27 -9.38
C VAL A 51 7.27 -9.85 -9.60
N MET A 52 6.26 -9.68 -10.46
CA MET A 52 5.63 -8.37 -10.69
C MET A 52 4.97 -7.82 -9.43
N GLU A 53 4.37 -8.69 -8.61
CA GLU A 53 3.77 -8.28 -7.33
C GLU A 53 4.85 -7.84 -6.33
N GLU A 54 5.99 -8.54 -6.27
CA GLU A 54 7.12 -8.13 -5.43
C GLU A 54 7.67 -6.76 -5.84
N ILE A 55 7.88 -6.53 -7.15
CA ILE A 55 8.31 -5.24 -7.69
C ILE A 55 7.29 -4.13 -7.38
N LEU A 56 5.99 -4.44 -7.51
CA LEU A 56 4.92 -3.47 -7.20
C LEU A 56 4.92 -3.07 -5.72
N ILE A 57 5.05 -4.04 -4.82
CA ILE A 57 5.09 -3.79 -3.37
C ILE A 57 6.32 -2.96 -3.01
N GLU A 58 7.49 -3.29 -3.56
CA GLU A 58 8.72 -2.53 -3.37
C GLU A 58 8.56 -1.09 -3.85
N PHE A 59 8.02 -0.89 -5.05
CA PHE A 59 7.76 0.44 -5.60
C PHE A 59 6.84 1.28 -4.69
N ILE A 60 5.71 0.72 -4.23
CA ILE A 60 4.79 1.43 -3.33
C ILE A 60 5.48 1.77 -2.02
N THR A 61 6.24 0.83 -1.46
CA THR A 61 6.98 1.01 -0.21
C THR A 61 8.00 2.14 -0.33
N ASP A 62 8.75 2.20 -1.42
CA ASP A 62 9.75 3.24 -1.68
C ASP A 62 9.13 4.62 -1.88
N VAL A 63 7.99 4.69 -2.58
CA VAL A 63 7.24 5.94 -2.73
C VAL A 63 6.73 6.42 -1.36
N CYS A 64 6.19 5.52 -0.53
CA CYS A 64 5.74 5.85 0.82
C CYS A 64 6.88 6.29 1.74
N HIS A 65 8.03 5.63 1.69
CA HIS A 65 9.22 6.04 2.44
C HIS A 65 9.74 7.40 1.99
N THR A 66 9.80 7.65 0.68
CA THR A 66 10.19 8.95 0.12
C THR A 66 9.23 10.06 0.58
N ALA A 67 7.92 9.77 0.57
CA ALA A 67 6.89 10.71 1.01
C ALA A 67 6.94 10.99 2.52
N ALA A 68 7.23 9.99 3.35
CA ALA A 68 7.40 10.17 4.79
C ALA A 68 8.57 11.13 5.12
N GLY A 69 9.62 11.10 4.29
CA GLY A 69 10.82 11.92 4.49
C GLY A 69 11.65 11.49 5.71
N PRO A 70 12.49 12.38 6.26
CA PRO A 70 13.40 12.05 7.38
C PRO A 70 12.69 11.70 8.70
N GLY A 71 11.39 11.99 8.81
CA GLY A 71 10.59 11.73 10.01
C GLY A 71 9.80 10.43 9.90
N LYS A 72 9.62 9.73 11.02
CA LYS A 72 8.71 8.58 11.12
C LYS A 72 7.26 9.05 11.19
N LYS A 73 6.77 9.62 10.09
CA LYS A 73 5.35 10.01 9.97
C LYS A 73 4.49 8.75 9.91
N VAL A 74 3.50 8.66 10.79
CA VAL A 74 2.55 7.52 10.84
C VAL A 74 1.46 7.64 9.78
N ARG A 75 1.13 8.86 9.35
CA ARG A 75 0.13 9.15 8.32
C ARG A 75 0.73 10.06 7.25
N LEU A 76 0.56 9.69 5.99
CA LEU A 76 0.97 10.48 4.83
C LEU A 76 -0.16 11.44 4.42
N SER A 77 0.19 12.68 4.07
CA SER A 77 -0.73 13.62 3.44
C SER A 77 -0.59 13.61 1.91
N LEU A 78 -1.53 14.23 1.19
CA LEU A 78 -1.40 14.41 -0.26
C LEU A 78 -0.19 15.29 -0.63
N GLU A 79 0.13 16.29 0.20
CA GLU A 79 1.31 17.13 0.00
C GLU A 79 2.62 16.33 0.11
N ASP A 80 2.66 15.34 1.02
CA ASP A 80 3.81 14.46 1.15
C ASP A 80 4.05 13.64 -0.13
N LEU A 81 2.98 13.14 -0.76
CA LEU A 81 3.05 12.43 -2.05
C LEU A 81 3.41 13.36 -3.21
N ARG A 82 2.84 14.58 -3.27
CA ARG A 82 3.21 15.60 -4.26
C ARG A 82 4.70 15.92 -4.20
N ARG A 83 5.22 16.10 -2.98
CA ARG A 83 6.64 16.34 -2.74
C ARG A 83 7.49 15.14 -3.19
N ALA A 84 7.09 13.91 -2.85
CA ALA A 84 7.82 12.70 -3.26
C ALA A 84 7.92 12.56 -4.79
N LEU A 85 6.88 12.97 -5.51
CA LEU A 85 6.79 12.90 -6.98
C LEU A 85 7.24 14.18 -7.70
N SER A 86 7.79 15.17 -6.97
CA SER A 86 8.23 16.45 -7.54
C SER A 86 9.47 16.36 -8.44
N ARG A 87 10.17 15.22 -8.42
CA ARG A 87 11.38 15.01 -9.22
C ARG A 87 11.02 15.00 -10.72
N PRO A 88 11.89 15.53 -11.60
CA PRO A 88 11.62 15.54 -13.05
C PRO A 88 11.31 14.16 -13.65
N ALA A 89 11.97 13.10 -13.14
CA ALA A 89 11.73 11.72 -13.58
C ALA A 89 10.30 11.22 -13.27
N ASP A 90 9.63 11.83 -12.29
CA ASP A 90 8.29 11.46 -11.82
C ASP A 90 7.21 12.43 -12.34
N ALA A 91 7.56 13.39 -13.19
CA ALA A 91 6.64 14.44 -13.68
C ALA A 91 5.34 13.87 -14.29
N LYS A 92 5.42 12.77 -15.04
CA LYS A 92 4.23 12.09 -15.59
C LYS A 92 3.34 11.48 -14.49
N LYS A 93 3.95 10.92 -13.44
CA LYS A 93 3.21 10.35 -12.30
C LYS A 93 2.52 11.46 -11.50
N LEU A 94 3.21 12.58 -11.27
CA LEU A 94 2.67 13.75 -10.60
C LEU A 94 1.49 14.35 -11.39
N ALA A 95 1.67 14.58 -12.69
CA ALA A 95 0.61 15.11 -13.56
C ALA A 95 -0.64 14.23 -13.55
N ARG A 96 -0.46 12.90 -13.64
CA ARG A 96 -1.57 11.95 -13.56
C ARG A 96 -2.28 11.98 -12.21
N MET A 97 -1.54 12.14 -11.12
CA MET A 97 -2.12 12.26 -9.78
C MET A 97 -2.99 13.52 -9.65
N GLU A 98 -2.51 14.67 -10.13
CA GLU A 98 -3.28 15.92 -10.10
C GLU A 98 -4.54 15.84 -10.96
N GLU A 99 -4.45 15.25 -12.16
CA GLU A 99 -5.60 15.03 -13.04
C GLU A 99 -6.69 14.19 -12.35
N LEU A 100 -6.30 13.09 -11.70
CA LEU A 100 -7.25 12.21 -10.99
C LEU A 100 -7.90 12.92 -9.80
N LEU A 101 -7.14 13.72 -9.05
CA LEU A 101 -7.67 14.51 -7.94
C LEU A 101 -8.67 15.56 -8.44
N PHE A 102 -8.35 16.23 -9.54
CA PHE A 102 -9.24 17.20 -10.18
C PHE A 102 -10.55 16.53 -10.63
N MET A 103 -10.48 15.41 -11.34
CA MET A 103 -11.67 14.65 -11.77
C MET A 103 -12.52 14.18 -10.59
N GLN A 104 -11.90 13.78 -9.48
CA GLN A 104 -12.62 13.38 -8.28
C GLN A 104 -13.41 14.54 -7.66
N GLU A 105 -12.85 15.75 -7.66
CA GLU A 105 -13.58 16.95 -7.23
C GLU A 105 -14.75 17.27 -8.16
N ASP A 106 -14.56 17.17 -9.48
CA ASP A 106 -15.62 17.43 -10.45
C ASP A 106 -16.77 16.44 -10.32
N ILE A 107 -16.48 15.13 -10.18
CA ILE A 107 -17.49 14.11 -9.92
C ILE A 107 -18.24 14.41 -8.61
N LYS A 108 -17.52 14.83 -7.57
CA LYS A 108 -18.12 15.18 -6.28
C LYS A 108 -19.06 16.38 -6.39
N ARG A 109 -18.69 17.41 -7.15
CA ARG A 109 -19.53 18.59 -7.43
C ARG A 109 -20.76 18.22 -8.26
N ALA A 110 -20.59 17.40 -9.30
CA ALA A 110 -21.71 16.93 -10.13
C ALA A 110 -22.73 16.12 -9.32
N ARG A 111 -22.26 15.22 -8.44
CA ARG A 111 -23.13 14.46 -7.54
C ARG A 111 -23.88 15.34 -6.54
N ALA A 112 -23.26 16.43 -6.06
CA ALA A 112 -23.95 17.38 -5.18
C ALA A 112 -25.10 18.13 -5.88
N GLN A 113 -25.04 18.27 -7.20
CA GLN A 113 -26.09 18.90 -8.01
C GLN A 113 -27.22 17.92 -8.38
N VAL A 114 -26.97 16.61 -8.29
CA VAL A 114 -27.94 15.55 -8.61
C VAL A 114 -28.06 14.60 -7.40
N PRO A 115 -28.90 14.95 -6.40
CA PRO A 115 -28.93 14.26 -5.11
C PRO A 115 -29.43 12.79 -5.12
N ASP A 116 -29.78 12.22 -6.27
CA ASP A 116 -30.51 10.94 -6.37
C ASP A 116 -29.85 9.85 -7.25
N LEU A 117 -28.51 9.86 -7.38
CA LEU A 117 -27.77 8.78 -8.06
C LEU A 117 -27.36 7.66 -7.08
N PRO A 118 -27.81 6.40 -7.26
CA PRO A 118 -27.40 5.29 -6.41
C PRO A 118 -25.92 4.94 -6.61
N THR A 119 -25.26 4.61 -5.50
CA THR A 119 -23.85 4.13 -5.41
C THR A 119 -23.65 2.74 -5.99
#